data_AF-A0A1F7H4M5-F1
#
_entry.id   AF-A0A1F7H4M5-F1
#
_cell.length_a   1.000
_cell.length_b   1.000
_cell.length_c   1.000
_cell.angle_alpha   90.00
_cell.angle_beta   90.00
_cell.angle_gamma   90.00
#
_symmetry.space_group_name_H-M   'P 1'
#
loop_
_entity.id
_entity.type
_entity.pdbx_description
1 polymer ?
#
loop_
_entity_poly.entity_id
_entity_poly.type
_entity_poly.pdbx_seq_one_letter_code
_entity_poly.pdbx_strand_id
1 'polypeptide(L)'
;MCKTCGCSFRSRDFGNIERFIDPCILLLLLQDSSYGYQIREDLKEHCGHEIDFGNLYRTLRRMETDEWIRSDWKKGDGAPDKRIYSTTPEGKEVLADAIISLERTDKLLHRLFEKYKKVKKSI
;
A
#
# COMPACT_ATOMS: atom_id res chain seq x y z
N MET A 1 -5.14 14.21 -1.71
CA MET A 1 -6.32 13.86 -2.54
C MET A 1 -5.82 13.18 -3.81
N CYS A 2 -6.21 11.92 -4.08
CA CYS A 2 -5.76 11.18 -5.28
C CYS A 2 -6.28 11.88 -6.54
N LYS A 3 -5.37 12.31 -7.43
CA LYS A 3 -5.66 13.14 -8.60
C LYS A 3 -6.41 12.36 -9.69
N THR A 4 -6.28 11.04 -9.68
CA THR A 4 -6.82 10.14 -10.72
C THR A 4 -8.17 9.51 -10.43
N CYS A 5 -8.67 9.53 -9.18
CA CYS A 5 -9.93 8.83 -8.87
C CYS A 5 -11.04 9.71 -8.29
N GLY A 6 -10.75 10.94 -7.84
CA GLY A 6 -11.78 11.84 -7.29
C GLY A 6 -12.54 11.30 -6.05
N CYS A 7 -12.13 10.18 -5.45
CA CYS A 7 -12.85 9.58 -4.33
C CYS A 7 -12.47 10.27 -3.02
N SER A 8 -13.48 10.80 -2.33
CA SER A 8 -13.44 10.97 -0.88
C SER A 8 -13.27 9.59 -0.26
N PHE A 9 -12.25 9.40 0.59
CA PHE A 9 -12.06 8.32 1.54
C PHE A 9 -13.40 7.73 2.04
N ARG A 10 -13.97 6.76 1.33
CA ARG A 10 -15.28 6.15 1.65
C ARG A 10 -15.20 4.67 1.32
N SER A 11 -14.73 3.94 2.31
CA SER A 11 -14.65 2.49 2.37
C SER A 11 -16.01 1.86 2.06
N ARG A 12 -16.11 1.13 0.94
CA ARG A 12 -17.11 0.08 0.76
C ARG A 12 -16.35 -1.25 0.87
N ASP A 13 -16.88 -2.13 1.72
CA ASP A 13 -16.39 -3.45 2.13
C ASP A 13 -15.70 -3.48 3.51
N PHE A 14 -16.43 -3.95 4.52
CA PHE A 14 -15.88 -4.28 5.83
C PHE A 14 -14.87 -5.44 5.67
N GLY A 15 -13.60 -5.18 6.00
CA GLY A 15 -12.50 -6.15 5.89
C GLY A 15 -11.54 -5.87 4.73
N ASN A 16 -11.91 -5.03 3.78
CA ASN A 16 -11.00 -4.49 2.79
C ASN A 16 -10.71 -3.04 3.17
N ILE A 17 -9.56 -2.78 3.81
CA ILE A 17 -9.08 -1.40 3.92
C ILE A 17 -8.80 -0.98 2.48
N GLU A 18 -9.74 -0.25 1.87
CA GLU A 18 -9.62 0.18 0.48
C GLU A 18 -8.25 0.85 0.31
N ARG A 19 -7.47 0.35 -0.66
CA ARG A 19 -6.09 0.79 -0.91
C ARG A 19 -5.10 0.54 0.23
N PHE A 20 -5.29 -0.50 1.04
CA PHE A 20 -4.24 -0.97 1.97
C PHE A 20 -2.92 -1.26 1.25
N ILE A 21 -3.00 -1.64 -0.02
CA ILE A 21 -1.85 -1.91 -0.86
C ILE A 21 -0.98 -0.68 -1.13
N ASP A 22 -1.55 0.53 -1.12
CA ASP A 22 -0.81 1.77 -1.40
C ASP A 22 0.22 2.08 -0.30
N PRO A 23 -0.14 2.16 1.00
CA PRO A 23 0.83 2.36 2.06
C PRO A 23 1.80 1.18 2.19
N CYS A 24 1.39 -0.05 1.86
CA CYS A 24 2.31 -1.18 1.80
C CYS A 24 3.41 -0.97 0.75
N ILE A 25 3.04 -0.61 -0.49
CA ILE A 25 4.02 -0.32 -1.55
C ILE A 25 4.90 0.87 -1.16
N LEU A 26 4.32 1.95 -0.62
CA LEU A 26 5.08 3.12 -0.20
C LEU A 26 6.07 2.79 0.94
N LEU A 27 5.68 1.93 1.88
CA LEU A 27 6.54 1.48 2.97
C LEU A 27 7.73 0.67 2.45
N LEU A 28 7.49 -0.26 1.52
CA LEU A 28 8.55 -1.06 0.91
C LEU A 28 9.53 -0.17 0.13
N LEU A 29 9.01 0.77 -0.66
CA LEU A 29 9.82 1.70 -1.45
C LEU A 29 10.49 2.80 -0.60
N LEU A 30 10.06 3.00 0.65
CA LEU A 30 10.72 3.87 1.61
C LEU A 30 12.01 3.22 2.14
N GLN A 31 12.04 1.88 2.24
CA GLN A 31 13.23 1.15 2.66
C GLN A 31 14.27 1.13 1.55
N ASP A 32 13.90 0.67 0.35
CA ASP A 32 14.78 0.60 -0.81
C ASP A 32 14.02 0.72 -2.13
N SER A 33 14.67 1.34 -3.14
CA SER A 33 14.12 1.36 -4.50
C SER A 33 14.08 -0.06 -5.09
N SER A 34 12.96 -0.44 -5.71
CA SER A 34 12.73 -1.84 -6.11
C SER A 34 12.04 -1.95 -7.47
N TYR A 35 12.02 -3.14 -8.07
CA TYR A 35 11.34 -3.42 -9.35
C TYR A 35 10.04 -4.21 -9.12
N GLY A 36 9.11 -4.11 -10.07
CA GLY A 36 7.73 -4.61 -9.90
C GLY A 36 7.63 -6.06 -9.42
N TYR A 37 8.51 -6.95 -9.88
CA TYR A 37 8.50 -8.33 -9.40
C TYR A 37 8.89 -8.45 -7.92
N GLN A 38 9.96 -7.77 -7.49
CA GLN A 38 10.40 -7.81 -6.10
C GLN A 38 9.37 -7.18 -5.17
N ILE A 39 8.79 -6.04 -5.56
CA ILE A 39 7.70 -5.39 -4.81
C ILE A 39 6.55 -6.38 -4.54
N ARG A 40 6.20 -7.23 -5.51
CA ARG A 40 5.15 -8.24 -5.34
C ARG A 40 5.50 -9.29 -4.29
N GLU A 41 6.73 -9.79 -4.32
CA GLU A 41 7.19 -10.78 -3.33
C GLU A 41 7.21 -10.17 -1.93
N ASP A 42 7.75 -8.96 -1.80
CA ASP A 42 7.83 -8.24 -0.53
C ASP A 42 6.45 -7.89 0.05
N LEU A 43 5.46 -7.60 -0.81
CA LEU A 43 4.08 -7.38 -0.39
C LEU A 43 3.46 -8.63 0.23
N LYS A 44 3.73 -9.80 -0.35
CA LYS A 44 3.27 -11.07 0.20
C LYS A 44 3.97 -11.36 1.52
N GLU A 45 5.28 -11.18 1.58
CA GLU A 45 6.10 -11.51 2.75
C GLU A 45 5.83 -10.59 3.94
N HIS A 46 5.83 -9.27 3.73
CA HIS A 46 5.82 -8.30 4.82
C HIS A 46 4.44 -7.72 5.11
N CYS A 47 3.52 -7.74 4.15
CA CYS A 47 2.18 -7.16 4.29
C CYS A 47 1.06 -8.21 4.20
N GLY A 48 1.39 -9.49 3.99
CA GLY A 48 0.42 -10.58 3.89
C GLY A 48 -0.58 -10.41 2.75
N HIS A 49 -0.24 -9.63 1.73
CA HIS A 49 -1.17 -9.31 0.63
C HIS A 49 -0.65 -9.86 -0.70
N GLU A 50 -1.47 -10.69 -1.35
CA GLU A 50 -1.19 -11.20 -2.69
C GLU A 50 -1.87 -10.33 -3.74
N ILE A 51 -1.11 -9.91 -4.75
CA ILE A 51 -1.58 -9.13 -5.89
C ILE A 51 -1.04 -9.74 -7.19
N ASP A 52 -1.88 -9.83 -8.22
CA ASP A 52 -1.41 -10.23 -9.55
C ASP A 52 -0.62 -9.10 -10.22
N PHE A 53 0.23 -9.46 -11.18
CA PHE A 53 1.06 -8.47 -11.89
C PHE A 53 0.24 -7.39 -12.60
N GLY A 54 -0.91 -7.73 -13.18
CA GLY A 54 -1.76 -6.77 -13.88
C GLY A 54 -2.27 -5.68 -12.95
N ASN A 55 -2.78 -6.08 -11.79
CA ASN A 55 -3.20 -5.16 -10.74
C ASN A 55 -2.03 -4.38 -10.15
N LEU A 56 -0.88 -5.02 -9.89
CA LEU A 56 0.29 -4.32 -9.38
C LEU A 56 0.74 -3.21 -10.33
N TYR A 57 0.88 -3.48 -11.62
CA TYR A 57 1.31 -2.46 -12.58
C TYR A 57 0.26 -1.36 -12.80
N ARG A 58 -1.05 -1.67 -12.69
CA ARG A 58 -2.10 -0.64 -12.66
C ARG A 58 -1.96 0.26 -11.43
N THR A 59 -1.71 -0.32 -10.26
CA THR A 59 -1.49 0.42 -9.02
C THR A 59 -0.25 1.30 -9.10
N LEU A 60 0.90 0.74 -9.52
CA LEU A 60 2.15 1.49 -9.69
C LEU A 60 1.96 2.65 -10.68
N ARG A 61 1.31 2.41 -11.83
CA ARG A 61 1.04 3.48 -12.82
C ARG A 61 0.16 4.59 -12.24
N ARG A 62 -0.85 4.24 -11.44
CA ARG A 62 -1.67 5.23 -10.73
C ARG A 62 -0.82 6.03 -9.73
N MET A 63 -0.03 5.35 -8.91
CA MET A 63 0.83 6.01 -7.92
C MET A 63 1.86 6.94 -8.55
N GLU A 64 2.38 6.60 -9.74
CA GLU A 64 3.22 7.50 -10.53
C GLU A 64 2.44 8.72 -11.04
N THR A 65 1.21 8.50 -11.52
CA THR A 65 0.35 9.60 -11.99
C THR A 65 -0.06 10.55 -10.86
N ASP A 66 -0.22 10.00 -9.66
CA ASP A 66 -0.49 10.77 -8.44
C ASP A 66 0.80 11.37 -7.82
N GLU A 67 1.97 11.14 -8.43
CA GLU A 67 3.29 11.64 -8.01
C GLU A 67 3.79 11.09 -6.67
N TRP A 68 3.26 9.96 -6.20
CA TRP A 68 3.67 9.32 -4.93
C TRP A 68 4.94 8.48 -5.09
N ILE A 69 5.17 7.99 -6.30
CA ILE A 69 6.37 7.25 -6.67
C ILE A 69 6.88 7.78 -8.01
N ARG A 70 8.14 7.54 -8.29
CA ARG A 70 8.76 7.75 -9.60
C ARG A 70 9.43 6.46 -10.05
N SER A 71 9.68 6.34 -11.36
CA SER A 71 10.46 5.24 -11.88
C SER A 71 11.53 5.68 -12.87
N ASP A 72 12.58 4.87 -12.90
CA ASP A 72 13.71 5.01 -13.82
C ASP A 72 14.01 3.65 -14.45
N TRP A 73 14.46 3.68 -15.71
CA TRP A 73 14.96 2.49 -16.39
C TRP A 73 16.42 2.26 -16.03
N LYS A 74 16.70 1.14 -15.37
CA LYS A 74 18.06 0.68 -15.10
C LYS A 74 18.46 -0.34 -16.14
N LYS A 75 19.41 0.03 -16.99
CA LYS A 75 20.01 -0.89 -17.97
C LYS A 75 20.74 -2.00 -17.24
N GLY A 76 20.43 -3.24 -17.61
CA GLY A 76 21.17 -4.39 -17.12
C GLY A 76 22.47 -4.55 -17.90
N ASP A 77 23.55 -4.90 -17.21
CA ASP A 77 24.82 -5.25 -17.86
C ASP A 77 24.69 -6.65 -18.47
N GLY A 78 24.04 -6.74 -19.63
CA GLY A 78 23.65 -8.00 -20.28
C GLY A 78 22.32 -8.61 -19.82
N ALA A 79 21.55 -7.91 -18.97
CA ALA A 79 20.22 -8.31 -18.53
C ALA A 79 19.13 -7.38 -19.09
N PRO A 80 17.86 -7.83 -19.20
CA PRO A 80 16.76 -6.97 -19.64
C PRO A 80 16.66 -5.72 -18.78
N ASP A 81 16.36 -4.59 -19.42
CA ASP A 81 16.13 -3.32 -18.72
C ASP A 81 15.05 -3.49 -17.65
N LYS A 82 15.36 -3.06 -16.42
CA LYS A 82 14.43 -3.13 -15.30
C LYS A 82 13.91 -1.74 -14.99
N ARG A 83 12.60 -1.63 -14.83
CA ARG A 83 11.96 -0.43 -14.30
C ARG A 83 12.04 -0.46 -12.78
N ILE A 84 12.83 0.47 -12.23
CA ILE A 84 13.03 0.64 -10.79
C ILE A 84 12.09 1.75 -10.31
N TYR A 85 11.38 1.52 -9.21
CA TYR A 85 10.49 2.47 -8.57
C TYR A 85 11.14 3.00 -7.28
N SER A 86 10.87 4.26 -6.95
CA SER A 86 11.27 4.88 -5.68
C SER A 86 10.21 5.85 -5.18
N THR A 87 10.11 6.01 -3.86
CA THR A 87 9.14 6.94 -3.23
C THR A 87 9.57 8.40 -3.38
N THR A 88 8.62 9.29 -3.66
CA THR A 88 8.81 10.76 -3.71
C THR A 88 8.57 11.42 -2.35
N PRO A 89 8.93 12.70 -2.14
CA PRO A 89 8.53 13.42 -0.93
C PRO A 89 7.02 13.38 -0.67
N GLU A 90 6.19 13.58 -1.71
CA GLU A 90 4.74 13.54 -1.64
C GLU A 90 4.24 12.13 -1.23
N GLY A 91 4.88 11.07 -1.76
CA GLY A 91 4.59 9.70 -1.36
C GLY A 91 4.87 9.43 0.13
N LYS A 92 5.90 10.06 0.70
CA LYS A 92 6.21 9.93 2.13
C LYS A 92 5.14 10.59 3.01
N GLU A 93 4.63 11.75 2.60
CA GLU A 93 3.53 12.42 3.29
C GLU A 93 2.24 11.58 3.25
N VAL A 94 1.92 11.03 2.07
CA VAL A 94 0.76 10.13 1.91
C VAL A 94 0.89 8.88 2.78
N LEU A 95 2.10 8.30 2.87
CA LEU A 95 2.35 7.18 3.76
C LEU A 95 2.12 7.57 5.23
N ALA A 96 2.65 8.71 5.68
CA ALA A 96 2.48 9.16 7.06
C ALA A 96 0.99 9.35 7.42
N ASP A 97 0.22 9.99 6.54
CA ASP A 97 -1.23 10.17 6.71
C ASP A 97 -1.97 8.83 6.75
N ALA A 98 -1.59 7.90 5.88
CA ALA A 98 -2.17 6.56 5.85
C ALA A 98 -1.88 5.80 7.16
N ILE A 99 -0.65 5.86 7.69
CA ILE A 99 -0.30 5.21 8.97
C ILE A 99 -1.13 5.81 10.12
N ILE A 100 -1.27 7.13 10.21
CA ILE A 100 -2.12 7.76 11.24
C ILE A 100 -3.57 7.27 11.14
N SER A 101 -4.11 7.13 9.93
CA SER A 101 -5.46 6.61 9.73
C SER A 101 -5.57 5.12 10.12
N LEU A 102 -4.56 4.32 9.79
CA LEU A 102 -4.52 2.89 10.12
C LEU A 102 -4.43 2.67 11.63
N GLU A 103 -3.64 3.45 12.36
CA GLU A 103 -3.58 3.39 13.83
C GLU A 103 -4.92 3.70 14.49
N ARG A 104 -5.70 4.64 13.92
CA ARG A 104 -7.05 4.94 14.42
C ARG A 104 -7.98 3.76 14.18
N THR A 105 -7.93 3.16 13.00
CA THR A 105 -8.70 1.96 12.66
C THR A 105 -8.33 0.80 13.56
N ASP A 106 -7.04 0.55 13.79
CA ASP A 106 -6.54 -0.49 14.69
C ASP A 106 -7.12 -0.36 16.10
N LYS A 107 -7.11 0.86 16.67
CA LYS A 107 -7.71 1.14 17.98
C LYS A 107 -9.21 0.84 18.02
N LEU A 108 -9.95 1.12 16.94
CA LEU A 108 -11.38 0.82 16.84
C LEU A 108 -11.63 -0.68 16.77
N LEU A 109 -10.85 -1.41 15.97
CA LEU A 109 -10.93 -2.87 15.85
C LEU A 109 -10.62 -3.56 17.18
N HIS A 110 -9.56 -3.15 17.87
CA HIS A 110 -9.23 -3.64 19.21
C HIS A 110 -10.38 -3.44 20.21
N ARG A 111 -10.98 -2.25 20.25
CA ARG A 111 -12.15 -1.98 21.12
C ARG A 111 -13.33 -2.88 20.80
N LEU A 112 -13.61 -3.10 19.51
CA LEU A 112 -14.69 -3.97 19.06
C LEU A 112 -14.45 -5.42 19.50
N PHE A 113 -13.25 -5.96 19.25
CA PHE A 113 -12.89 -7.33 19.62
C PHE A 113 -12.94 -7.56 21.12
N GLU A 114 -12.45 -6.62 21.92
CA GLU A 114 -12.52 -6.72 23.38
C GLU A 114 -13.97 -6.69 23.90
N LYS A 115 -14.83 -5.85 23.32
CA LYS A 115 -16.25 -5.83 23.67
C LYS A 115 -16.93 -7.15 23.30
N TYR A 116 -16.65 -7.70 22.12
CA TYR A 116 -17.20 -8.98 21.68
C TYR A 116 -16.75 -10.14 22.58
N LYS A 117 -15.45 -10.23 22.90
CA LYS A 117 -14.92 -11.26 23.82
C LYS A 117 -15.60 -11.23 25.19
N LYS A 118 -15.88 -10.03 25.71
CA LYS A 118 -16.61 -9.87 26.99
C LYS A 118 -18.03 -10.40 26.91
N VAL A 119 -18.79 -10.03 25.87
CA VAL A 119 -20.16 -10.51 25.68
C VAL A 119 -20.20 -12.03 25.48
N LYS A 120 -19.31 -12.58 24.66
CA LYS A 120 -19.26 -14.02 24.39
C LYS A 120 -18.92 -14.86 25.63
N LYS A 121 -18.14 -14.34 26.59
CA LYS A 121 -17.86 -15.02 27.85
C LYS A 121 -19.06 -15.05 28.81
N SER A 122 -20.08 -14.23 28.56
CA SER A 122 -21.30 -14.13 29.37
C SER A 122 -22.48 -14.90 28.78
N ILE A 123 -22.26 -15.64 27.69
CA ILE A 123 -23.18 -16.57 27.04
C ILE A 123 -22.63 -17.98 27.27
#